data_AF-A0A7Y6YDQ4-F1
#
_entry.id   AF-A0A7Y6YDQ4-F1
#
_cell.length_a   1.000
_cell.length_b   1.000
_cell.length_c   1.000
_cell.angle_alpha   90.00
_cell.angle_beta   90.00
_cell.angle_gamma   90.00
#
_symmetry.space_group_name_H-M   'P 1'
#
loop_
_entity.id
_entity.type
_entity.pdbx_description
1 polymer ?
#
loop_
_entity_poly.entity_id
_entity_poly.type
_entity_poly.pdbx_seq_one_letter_code
_entity_poly.pdbx_strand_id
1 'polypeptide(L)'
;MSLPLSDPNAHNMVRVRLRTPEHLTYEEMFKRIEVGAKLVMFRYIVSVPLLGSYDNDSDVYYVRSNEEAVAIGKKFTRITRWFGWLNPMTGIQQSMNAIQLNKRGGRDMTKDILANLNEEIFDSGYVEIHQVINVMYSPDKVETRALKKALATIRLECGIGALWAGVYSDVGPNDDPFLVVGYRAANKAFDKFERVEAAVRKQFLKHVEILIIDLNDDQDEESEFAKLLMTQGVKIED
;
A
#
# COMPACT_ATOMS: atom_id res chain seq x y z
N MET A 1 -13.08 2.97 18.61
CA MET A 1 -12.37 1.69 18.48
C MET A 1 -10.94 2.07 18.12
N SER A 2 -10.05 2.10 19.11
CA SER A 2 -8.64 2.46 18.91
C SER A 2 -8.02 1.38 18.03
N LEU A 3 -7.74 1.72 16.77
CA LEU A 3 -7.00 0.85 15.87
C LEU A 3 -5.62 0.63 16.51
N PRO A 4 -5.15 -0.62 16.68
CA PRO A 4 -3.81 -0.84 17.19
C PRO A 4 -2.85 -0.35 16.12
N LEU A 5 -2.27 0.84 16.32
CA LEU A 5 -0.96 1.11 15.78
C LEU A 5 -0.07 -0.01 16.32
N SER A 6 0.46 -0.83 15.43
CA SER A 6 1.58 -1.71 15.75
C SER A 6 2.60 -0.88 16.53
N ASP A 7 3.04 -1.39 17.68
CA ASP A 7 4.03 -0.71 18.51
C ASP A 7 5.20 -0.26 17.62
N PRO A 8 5.51 1.05 17.52
CA PRO A 8 6.59 1.55 16.67
C PRO A 8 7.97 0.99 17.06
N ASN A 9 8.09 0.32 18.21
CA ASN A 9 9.29 -0.37 18.69
C ASN A 9 9.24 -1.90 18.59
N ALA A 10 8.13 -2.48 18.13
CA ALA A 10 8.10 -3.90 17.75
C ALA A 10 8.83 -4.03 16.40
N HIS A 11 10.16 -4.04 16.43
CA HIS A 11 11.00 -4.22 15.26
C HIS A 11 10.69 -5.56 14.56
N ASN A 12 9.72 -5.55 13.66
CA ASN A 12 9.61 -6.55 12.60
C ASN A 12 10.75 -6.28 11.62
N MET A 13 11.94 -6.75 12.00
CA MET A 13 13.09 -6.76 11.10
C MET A 13 12.79 -7.75 9.97
N VAL A 14 12.49 -7.23 8.79
CA VAL A 14 12.24 -8.06 7.60
C VAL A 14 13.52 -8.12 6.79
N ARG A 15 14.11 -9.32 6.72
CA ARG A 15 15.22 -9.58 5.82
C ARG A 15 14.70 -9.92 4.44
N VAL A 16 15.05 -9.11 3.46
CA VAL A 16 14.66 -9.30 2.06
C VAL A 16 15.89 -9.56 1.20
N ARG A 17 15.74 -10.38 0.16
CA ARG A 17 16.79 -10.59 -0.83
C ARG A 17 16.67 -9.55 -1.94
N LEU A 18 17.78 -8.90 -2.26
CA LEU A 18 17.88 -7.95 -3.37
C LEU A 18 18.34 -8.66 -4.64
N ARG A 19 17.60 -8.49 -5.74
CA ARG A 19 17.90 -9.04 -7.06
C ARG A 19 18.28 -7.93 -8.01
N THR A 20 19.58 -7.79 -8.24
CA THR A 20 20.18 -6.84 -9.17
C THR A 20 20.80 -7.57 -10.38
N PRO A 21 20.99 -6.89 -11.51
CA PRO A 21 21.80 -7.41 -12.61
C PRO A 21 23.25 -7.67 -12.17
N GLU A 22 23.89 -8.70 -12.71
CA GLU A 22 25.22 -9.21 -12.29
C GLU A 22 26.37 -8.18 -12.26
N HIS A 23 26.24 -7.07 -12.99
CA HIS A 23 27.28 -6.03 -13.11
C HIS A 23 26.82 -4.65 -12.64
N LEU A 24 25.69 -4.56 -11.94
CA LEU A 24 25.21 -3.29 -11.40
C LEU A 24 25.96 -2.98 -10.11
N THR A 25 26.66 -1.84 -10.05
CA THR A 25 27.32 -1.38 -8.82
C THR A 25 26.35 -0.62 -7.92
N TYR A 26 26.72 -0.48 -6.64
CA TYR A 26 25.97 0.32 -5.67
C TYR A 26 25.73 1.76 -6.17
N GLU A 27 26.79 2.48 -6.55
CA GLU A 27 26.68 3.85 -7.07
C GLU A 27 25.83 3.94 -8.35
N GLU A 28 25.97 2.97 -9.25
CA GLU A 28 25.22 2.96 -10.49
C GLU A 28 23.73 2.71 -10.24
N MET A 29 23.39 1.83 -9.29
CA MET A 29 22.01 1.62 -8.88
C MET A 29 21.39 2.92 -8.35
N PHE A 30 22.09 3.66 -7.47
CA PHE A 30 21.61 4.93 -6.94
C PHE A 30 21.33 5.96 -8.05
N LYS A 31 22.30 6.18 -8.95
CA LYS A 31 22.15 7.09 -10.09
C LYS A 31 20.97 6.70 -10.99
N ARG A 32 20.76 5.39 -11.19
CA ARG A 32 19.64 4.89 -12.00
C ARG A 32 18.29 5.06 -11.31
N ILE A 33 18.24 4.92 -9.99
CA ILE A 33 17.02 5.18 -9.20
C ILE A 33 16.65 6.67 -9.27
N GLU A 34 17.61 7.59 -9.22
CA GLU A 34 17.36 9.03 -9.37
C GLU A 34 16.70 9.38 -10.72
N VAL A 35 16.99 8.62 -11.78
CA VAL A 35 16.37 8.78 -13.11
C VAL A 35 15.16 7.85 -13.33
N GLY A 36 14.61 7.27 -12.26
CA GLY A 36 13.32 6.58 -12.26
C GLY A 36 13.37 5.05 -12.27
N ALA A 37 14.53 4.42 -12.03
CA ALA A 37 14.58 3.00 -11.69
C ALA A 37 13.95 2.77 -10.30
N LYS A 38 13.48 1.54 -10.06
CA LYS A 38 12.74 1.20 -8.84
C LYS A 38 13.18 -0.13 -8.27
N LEU A 39 13.00 -0.29 -6.97
CA LEU A 39 13.12 -1.56 -6.27
C LEU A 39 11.73 -2.05 -5.91
N VAL A 40 11.33 -3.18 -6.47
CA VAL A 40 9.94 -3.63 -6.47
C VAL A 40 9.82 -5.03 -5.90
N MET A 41 8.88 -5.19 -4.97
CA MET A 41 8.48 -6.48 -4.41
C MET A 41 7.13 -6.91 -5.00
N PHE A 42 6.96 -8.21 -5.20
CA PHE A 42 5.72 -8.80 -5.70
C PHE A 42 5.17 -9.79 -4.67
N ARG A 43 3.86 -10.03 -4.74
CA ARG A 43 3.16 -10.92 -3.81
C ARG A 43 2.67 -12.16 -4.53
N TYR A 44 2.71 -13.32 -3.89
CA TYR A 44 2.11 -14.53 -4.43
C TYR A 44 1.44 -15.37 -3.35
N ILE A 45 0.27 -15.91 -3.69
CA ILE A 45 -0.51 -16.76 -2.78
C ILE A 45 -0.34 -18.22 -3.19
N VAL A 46 -0.05 -19.05 -2.20
CA VAL A 46 -0.09 -20.51 -2.34
C VAL A 46 -1.08 -21.03 -1.31
N SER A 47 -2.18 -21.60 -1.78
CA SER A 47 -3.17 -22.24 -0.93
C SER A 47 -2.95 -23.73 -0.89
N VAL A 48 -2.98 -24.28 0.31
CA VAL A 48 -3.01 -25.72 0.53
C VAL A 48 -4.43 -26.09 0.97
N PRO A 49 -5.13 -26.96 0.23
CA PRO A 49 -6.47 -27.41 0.62
C PRO A 49 -6.49 -27.88 2.08
N LEU A 50 -7.48 -27.43 2.84
CA LEU A 50 -7.69 -27.75 4.27
C LEU A 50 -6.65 -27.20 5.26
N LEU A 51 -5.49 -26.68 4.82
CA LEU A 51 -4.47 -26.12 5.72
C LEU A 51 -4.46 -24.58 5.75
N GLY A 52 -4.89 -23.92 4.66
CA GLY A 52 -4.95 -22.45 4.61
C GLY A 52 -4.32 -21.86 3.36
N SER A 53 -4.27 -20.53 3.32
CA SER A 53 -3.64 -19.74 2.28
C SER A 53 -2.42 -19.06 2.85
N TYR A 54 -1.27 -19.24 2.20
CA TYR A 54 -0.03 -18.59 2.58
C TYR A 54 0.23 -17.42 1.67
N ASP A 55 0.37 -16.27 2.29
CA ASP A 55 0.78 -15.06 1.64
C ASP A 55 2.30 -14.92 1.67
N ASN A 56 2.90 -14.76 0.50
CA ASN A 56 4.34 -14.73 0.37
C ASN A 56 4.78 -13.51 -0.43
N ASP A 57 5.75 -12.80 0.14
CA ASP A 57 6.49 -11.76 -0.56
C ASP A 57 7.64 -12.37 -1.37
N SER A 58 7.88 -11.81 -2.54
CA SER A 58 9.03 -12.17 -3.37
C SER A 58 10.31 -11.49 -2.88
N ASP A 59 11.44 -11.92 -3.44
CA ASP A 59 12.64 -11.09 -3.48
C ASP A 59 12.32 -9.68 -4.03
N VAL A 60 13.13 -8.69 -3.67
CA VAL A 60 13.06 -7.33 -4.22
C VAL A 60 13.81 -7.29 -5.53
N TYR A 61 13.15 -6.89 -6.60
CA TYR A 61 13.73 -6.81 -7.94
C TYR A 61 14.08 -5.38 -8.29
N TYR A 62 15.30 -5.18 -8.79
CA TYR A 62 15.66 -3.96 -9.49
C TYR A 62 14.94 -3.90 -10.85
N VAL A 63 14.16 -2.84 -11.05
CA VAL A 63 13.41 -2.56 -12.28
C VAL A 63 13.97 -1.30 -12.92
N ARG A 64 14.43 -1.40 -14.17
CA ARG A 64 14.95 -0.25 -14.93
C ARG A 64 13.83 0.74 -15.24
N SER A 65 14.18 2.02 -15.41
CA SER A 65 13.21 3.09 -15.71
C SER A 65 12.40 2.86 -17.00
N ASN A 66 12.94 2.10 -17.96
CA ASN A 66 12.29 1.75 -19.22
C ASN A 66 11.70 0.32 -19.23
N GLU A 67 11.77 -0.40 -18.11
CA GLU A 67 11.26 -1.76 -18.00
C GLU A 67 9.95 -1.78 -17.21
N GLU A 68 8.99 -2.56 -17.69
CA GLU A 68 7.71 -2.69 -17.00
C GLU A 68 7.85 -3.64 -15.81
N ALA A 69 7.72 -3.13 -14.59
CA ALA A 69 7.66 -3.96 -13.37
C ALA A 69 6.59 -5.07 -13.47
N VAL A 70 5.49 -4.79 -14.19
CA VAL A 70 4.43 -5.76 -14.49
C VAL A 70 4.95 -7.00 -15.21
N ALA A 71 5.97 -6.88 -16.05
CA ALA A 71 6.57 -8.01 -16.76
C ALA A 71 7.17 -9.04 -15.79
N ILE A 72 7.87 -8.57 -14.74
CA ILE A 72 8.40 -9.42 -13.67
C ILE A 72 7.24 -10.01 -12.85
N GLY A 73 6.25 -9.17 -12.50
CA GLY A 73 5.06 -9.58 -11.74
C GLY A 73 4.21 -10.69 -12.39
N LYS A 74 4.32 -10.90 -13.71
CA LYS A 74 3.59 -11.97 -14.41
C LYS A 74 3.91 -13.37 -13.88
N LYS A 75 5.15 -13.62 -13.43
CA LYS A 75 5.52 -14.95 -12.90
C LYS A 75 4.81 -15.24 -11.58
N PHE A 76 4.75 -14.26 -10.67
CA PHE A 76 4.07 -14.35 -9.38
C PHE A 76 2.56 -14.40 -9.53
N THR A 77 2.02 -13.63 -10.48
CA THR A 77 0.61 -13.71 -10.89
C THR A 77 0.26 -15.10 -11.40
N ARG A 78 1.15 -15.75 -12.16
CA ARG A 78 0.94 -17.13 -12.62
C ARG A 78 0.91 -18.09 -11.43
N ILE A 79 1.89 -18.03 -10.53
CA ILE A 79 1.90 -18.88 -9.32
C ILE A 79 0.58 -18.72 -8.55
N THR A 80 0.17 -17.48 -8.28
CA THR A 80 -1.06 -17.15 -7.55
C THR A 80 -2.30 -17.67 -8.26
N ARG A 81 -2.37 -17.58 -9.59
CA ARG A 81 -3.48 -18.17 -10.33
C ARG A 81 -3.51 -19.67 -10.12
N TRP A 82 -2.43 -20.39 -10.39
CA TRP A 82 -2.50 -21.85 -10.36
C TRP A 82 -2.68 -22.42 -8.95
N PHE A 83 -2.15 -21.75 -7.92
CA PHE A 83 -2.10 -22.31 -6.56
C PHE A 83 -2.87 -21.51 -5.51
N GLY A 84 -3.24 -20.26 -5.77
CA GLY A 84 -3.80 -19.37 -4.76
C GLY A 84 -5.27 -19.62 -4.44
N TRP A 85 -6.07 -20.10 -5.40
CA TRP A 85 -7.52 -20.34 -5.18
C TRP A 85 -7.86 -21.77 -4.75
N LEU A 86 -6.87 -22.62 -4.49
CA LEU A 86 -7.09 -24.01 -4.07
C LEU A 86 -7.80 -24.13 -2.70
N ASN A 87 -7.82 -23.05 -1.91
CA ASN A 87 -8.65 -22.92 -0.72
C ASN A 87 -9.79 -21.93 -0.99
N PRO A 88 -11.06 -22.38 -1.03
CA PRO A 88 -12.19 -21.52 -1.40
C PRO A 88 -12.60 -20.52 -0.31
N MET A 89 -12.21 -20.70 0.96
CA MET A 89 -12.59 -19.76 2.03
C MET A 89 -11.75 -18.49 2.01
N THR A 90 -10.42 -18.62 2.01
CA THR A 90 -9.49 -17.48 2.12
C THR A 90 -8.72 -17.19 0.84
N GLY A 91 -8.51 -18.23 0.02
CA GLY A 91 -7.60 -18.18 -1.11
C GLY A 91 -8.08 -17.28 -2.24
N ILE A 92 -9.39 -17.20 -2.50
CA ILE A 92 -9.94 -16.42 -3.61
C ILE A 92 -9.68 -14.92 -3.40
N GLN A 93 -10.01 -14.37 -2.24
CA GLN A 93 -9.85 -12.94 -1.95
C GLN A 93 -8.37 -12.54 -1.95
N GLN A 94 -7.53 -13.28 -1.22
CA GLN A 94 -6.09 -13.01 -1.16
C GLN A 94 -5.43 -13.11 -2.54
N SER A 95 -5.81 -14.11 -3.34
CA SER A 95 -5.29 -14.28 -4.70
C SER A 95 -5.66 -13.09 -5.59
N MET A 96 -6.88 -12.58 -5.48
CA MET A 96 -7.31 -11.41 -6.24
C MET A 96 -6.50 -10.16 -5.85
N ASN A 97 -6.26 -9.95 -4.55
CA ASN A 97 -5.44 -8.83 -4.06
C ASN A 97 -4.00 -8.93 -4.59
N ALA A 98 -3.35 -10.09 -4.48
CA ALA A 98 -2.00 -10.31 -4.98
C ALA A 98 -1.90 -10.15 -6.51
N ILE A 99 -2.87 -10.67 -7.27
CA ILE A 99 -2.93 -10.48 -8.73
C ILE A 99 -3.07 -9.00 -9.08
N GLN A 100 -3.89 -8.25 -8.36
CA GLN A 100 -4.07 -6.82 -8.60
C GLN A 100 -2.81 -6.01 -8.29
N LEU A 101 -2.15 -6.27 -7.16
CA LEU A 101 -0.88 -5.64 -6.79
C LEU A 101 0.17 -5.86 -7.89
N ASN A 102 0.37 -7.11 -8.31
CA ASN A 102 1.36 -7.43 -9.35
C ASN A 102 1.03 -6.80 -10.71
N LYS A 103 -0.26 -6.65 -11.05
CA LYS A 103 -0.70 -5.94 -12.26
C LYS A 103 -0.46 -4.43 -12.20
N ARG A 104 -0.35 -3.83 -11.01
CA ARG A 104 0.03 -2.41 -10.83
C ARG A 104 1.54 -2.21 -10.82
N GLY A 105 2.31 -3.28 -10.99
CA GLY A 105 3.76 -3.23 -10.99
C GLY A 105 4.38 -3.53 -9.63
N GLY A 106 3.66 -4.17 -8.71
CA GLY A 106 4.20 -4.56 -7.39
C GLY A 106 4.19 -3.44 -6.36
N ARG A 107 4.76 -3.72 -5.19
CA ARG A 107 4.99 -2.75 -4.11
C ARG A 107 6.35 -2.08 -4.33
N ASP A 108 6.36 -0.74 -4.33
CA ASP A 108 7.57 0.06 -4.48
C ASP A 108 8.30 0.16 -3.14
N MET A 109 9.39 -0.60 -3.01
CA MET A 109 10.22 -0.71 -1.80
C MET A 109 11.45 0.22 -1.89
N THR A 110 11.53 1.10 -2.88
CA THR A 110 12.74 1.88 -3.17
C THR A 110 13.21 2.67 -1.96
N LYS A 111 12.31 3.40 -1.29
CA LYS A 111 12.66 4.21 -0.13
C LYS A 111 13.09 3.35 1.07
N ASP A 112 12.36 2.27 1.32
CA ASP A 112 12.62 1.36 2.44
C ASP A 112 13.99 0.70 2.30
N ILE A 113 14.33 0.26 1.09
CA ILE A 113 15.64 -0.33 0.83
C ILE A 113 16.73 0.72 0.93
N LEU A 114 16.60 1.87 0.26
CA LEU A 114 17.66 2.89 0.25
C LEU A 114 17.96 3.45 1.64
N ALA A 115 16.97 3.50 2.54
CA ALA A 115 17.19 3.93 3.91
C ALA A 115 18.00 2.93 4.77
N ASN A 116 17.99 1.65 4.38
CA ASN A 116 18.65 0.57 5.11
C ASN A 116 19.83 -0.03 4.32
N LEU A 117 20.15 0.50 3.14
CA LEU A 117 21.16 -0.04 2.23
C LEU A 117 22.44 0.78 2.29
N ASN A 118 23.57 0.09 2.38
CA ASN A 118 24.90 0.63 2.13
C ASN A 118 25.66 -0.31 1.16
N GLU A 119 26.91 0.03 0.82
CA GLU A 119 27.70 -0.74 -0.14
C GLU A 119 27.97 -2.18 0.32
N GLU A 120 28.30 -2.40 1.59
CA GLU A 120 28.53 -3.74 2.15
C GLU A 120 27.26 -4.61 2.11
N ILE A 121 26.12 -4.03 2.47
CA ILE A 121 24.81 -4.70 2.44
C ILE A 121 24.41 -5.01 0.98
N PHE A 122 24.68 -4.10 0.05
CA PHE A 122 24.42 -4.31 -1.37
C PHE A 122 25.18 -5.52 -1.91
N ASP A 123 26.47 -5.63 -1.60
CA ASP A 123 27.32 -6.76 -2.02
C ASP A 123 26.86 -8.09 -1.41
N SER A 124 26.26 -8.06 -0.21
CA SER A 124 25.69 -9.26 0.42
C SER A 124 24.46 -9.80 -0.32
N GLY A 125 23.75 -8.94 -1.07
CA GLY A 125 22.49 -9.27 -1.74
C GLY A 125 21.28 -9.42 -0.82
N TYR A 126 21.39 -9.07 0.46
CA TYR A 126 20.27 -9.05 1.42
C TYR A 126 20.19 -7.70 2.11
N VAL A 127 18.98 -7.24 2.40
CA VAL A 127 18.72 -5.99 3.12
C VAL A 127 17.85 -6.30 4.33
N GLU A 128 18.28 -5.84 5.49
CA GLU A 128 17.48 -5.90 6.71
C GLU A 128 16.73 -4.57 6.83
N ILE A 129 15.40 -4.62 6.69
CA ILE A 129 14.56 -3.45 6.78
C ILE A 129 14.16 -3.28 8.24
N HIS A 130 14.72 -2.27 8.90
CA HIS A 130 14.42 -1.93 10.29
C HIS A 130 13.23 -0.95 10.42
N GLN A 131 12.91 -0.24 9.34
CA GLN A 131 11.80 0.71 9.26
C GLN A 131 11.16 0.63 7.88
N VAL A 132 9.86 0.32 7.81
CA VAL A 132 9.06 0.43 6.60
C VAL A 132 8.64 1.89 6.49
N ILE A 133 9.23 2.62 5.56
CA ILE A 133 8.93 4.04 5.29
C ILE A 133 7.66 4.15 4.45
N ASN A 134 7.49 3.27 3.45
CA ASN A 134 6.31 3.24 2.58
C ASN A 134 5.22 2.32 3.14
N VAL A 135 4.32 2.89 3.93
CA VAL A 135 3.21 2.16 4.56
C VAL A 135 1.87 2.40 3.86
N MET A 136 1.81 3.31 2.88
CA MET A 136 0.62 3.58 2.08
C MET A 136 0.85 3.40 0.57
N TYR A 137 -0.14 2.81 -0.11
CA TYR A 137 -0.17 2.73 -1.58
C TYR A 137 -1.47 3.30 -2.17
N SER A 138 -1.46 3.60 -3.47
CA SER A 138 -2.61 4.19 -4.15
C SER A 138 -3.82 3.24 -4.21
N PRO A 139 -5.04 3.73 -3.89
CA PRO A 139 -6.25 2.97 -4.06
C PRO A 139 -6.46 2.56 -5.52
N ASP A 140 -7.23 1.51 -5.71
CA ASP A 140 -7.50 0.97 -7.03
C ASP A 140 -8.48 1.82 -7.84
N LYS A 141 -8.66 1.51 -9.13
CA LYS A 141 -9.57 2.27 -10.01
C LYS A 141 -11.04 2.17 -9.58
N VAL A 142 -11.44 1.06 -8.97
CA VAL A 142 -12.81 0.81 -8.48
C VAL A 142 -13.02 1.59 -7.18
N GLU A 143 -12.13 1.48 -6.21
CA GLU A 143 -12.06 2.22 -4.95
C GLU A 143 -12.02 3.72 -5.22
N THR A 144 -11.15 4.18 -6.12
CA THR A 144 -11.08 5.59 -6.54
C THR A 144 -12.41 6.06 -7.11
N ARG A 145 -13.07 5.26 -7.96
CA ARG A 145 -14.40 5.63 -8.51
C ARG A 145 -15.48 5.62 -7.44
N ALA A 146 -15.44 4.67 -6.50
CA ALA A 146 -16.37 4.58 -5.39
C ALA A 146 -16.23 5.80 -4.46
N LEU A 147 -15.00 6.21 -4.15
CA LEU A 147 -14.70 7.43 -3.39
C LEU A 147 -15.23 8.68 -4.09
N LYS A 148 -14.90 8.85 -5.38
CA LYS A 148 -15.41 9.98 -6.17
C LYS A 148 -16.94 10.03 -6.16
N LYS A 149 -17.59 8.88 -6.33
CA LYS A 149 -19.06 8.78 -6.31
C LYS A 149 -19.65 9.07 -4.93
N ALA A 150 -19.06 8.55 -3.86
CA ALA A 150 -19.50 8.80 -2.48
C ALA A 150 -19.46 10.30 -2.15
N LEU A 151 -18.39 10.95 -2.60
CA LEU A 151 -18.07 12.31 -2.18
C LEU A 151 -18.62 13.38 -3.13
N ALA A 152 -18.95 13.04 -4.38
CA ALA A 152 -19.67 13.95 -5.27
C ALA A 152 -20.99 14.46 -4.67
N THR A 153 -21.72 13.59 -3.96
CA THR A 153 -22.96 13.96 -3.25
C THR A 153 -22.65 14.88 -2.06
N ILE A 154 -21.64 14.56 -1.26
CA ILE A 154 -21.29 15.32 -0.06
C ILE A 154 -20.63 16.66 -0.39
N ARG A 155 -19.90 16.76 -1.50
CA ARG A 155 -19.20 17.97 -1.91
C ARG A 155 -20.16 19.14 -2.08
N LEU A 156 -21.32 18.91 -2.70
CA LEU A 156 -22.37 19.91 -2.89
C LEU A 156 -23.00 20.34 -1.56
N GLU A 157 -23.13 19.42 -0.61
CA GLU A 157 -23.84 19.65 0.65
C GLU A 157 -22.93 20.21 1.76
N CYS A 158 -21.65 19.83 1.79
CA CYS A 158 -20.74 20.06 2.92
C CYS A 158 -19.49 20.88 2.56
N GLY A 159 -19.26 21.18 1.27
CA GLY A 159 -18.14 22.01 0.82
C GLY A 159 -16.78 21.39 1.11
N ILE A 160 -16.58 20.13 0.70
CA ILE A 160 -15.25 19.49 0.70
C ILE A 160 -14.41 20.12 -0.41
N GLY A 161 -13.24 20.64 -0.05
CA GLY A 161 -12.34 21.37 -0.95
C GLY A 161 -11.09 20.62 -1.38
N ALA A 162 -10.80 19.45 -0.81
CA ALA A 162 -9.78 18.54 -1.34
C ALA A 162 -9.89 17.15 -0.69
N LEU A 163 -9.48 16.12 -1.43
CA LEU A 163 -9.57 14.73 -1.01
C LEU A 163 -8.27 13.97 -1.28
N TRP A 164 -7.82 13.23 -0.28
CA TRP A 164 -6.73 12.27 -0.37
C TRP A 164 -7.23 10.88 -0.01
N ALA A 165 -6.64 9.87 -0.64
CA ALA A 165 -6.83 8.49 -0.21
C ALA A 165 -5.56 7.65 -0.42
N GLY A 166 -5.39 6.67 0.45
CA GLY A 166 -4.29 5.71 0.45
C GLY A 166 -4.76 4.42 1.11
N VAL A 167 -4.17 3.29 0.72
CA VAL A 167 -4.39 2.02 1.40
C VAL A 167 -3.19 1.78 2.31
N TYR A 168 -3.44 1.69 3.62
CA TYR A 168 -2.43 1.45 4.62
C TYR A 168 -2.17 -0.05 4.76
N SER A 169 -0.89 -0.44 4.75
CA SER A 169 -0.49 -1.84 4.65
C SER A 169 0.46 -2.33 5.70
N ASP A 170 0.88 -1.46 6.62
CA ASP A 170 1.67 -1.84 7.79
C ASP A 170 0.75 -2.28 8.92
N VAL A 171 0.04 -3.37 8.66
CA VAL A 171 -0.91 -3.99 9.58
C VAL A 171 -0.34 -5.34 10.04
N GLY A 172 -0.85 -5.87 11.15
CA GLY A 172 -0.40 -7.14 11.69
C GLY A 172 -0.49 -8.29 10.67
N PRO A 173 0.23 -9.40 10.86
CA PRO A 173 0.30 -10.50 9.89
C PRO A 173 -1.04 -11.18 9.58
N ASN A 174 -2.07 -10.92 10.40
CA ASN A 174 -3.43 -11.45 10.23
C ASN A 174 -4.46 -10.36 9.87
N ASP A 175 -4.02 -9.12 9.74
CA ASP A 175 -4.88 -7.98 9.48
C ASP A 175 -4.83 -7.60 8.00
N ASP A 176 -5.97 -7.21 7.45
CA ASP A 176 -6.05 -6.78 6.06
C ASP A 176 -5.68 -5.29 5.93
N PRO A 177 -4.98 -4.89 4.86
CA PRO A 177 -4.78 -3.47 4.55
C PRO A 177 -6.11 -2.73 4.49
N PHE A 178 -6.18 -1.54 5.10
CA PHE A 178 -7.40 -0.74 5.17
C PHE A 178 -7.27 0.58 4.43
N LEU A 179 -8.40 1.13 3.99
CA LEU A 179 -8.45 2.36 3.21
C LEU A 179 -8.44 3.57 4.15
N VAL A 180 -7.51 4.48 3.96
CA VAL A 180 -7.43 5.76 4.65
C VAL A 180 -7.90 6.86 3.71
N VAL A 181 -8.91 7.62 4.13
CA VAL A 181 -9.53 8.69 3.37
C VAL A 181 -9.45 9.99 4.17
N GLY A 182 -8.75 10.98 3.64
CA GLY A 182 -8.59 12.28 4.28
C GLY A 182 -9.29 13.36 3.47
N TYR A 183 -10.11 14.18 4.12
CA TYR A 183 -10.79 15.28 3.46
C TYR A 183 -10.39 16.61 4.10
N ARG A 184 -10.38 17.68 3.29
CA ARG A 184 -10.26 19.05 3.78
C ARG A 184 -11.55 19.80 3.51
N ALA A 185 -12.32 20.12 4.55
CA ALA A 185 -13.50 20.97 4.44
C ALA A 185 -13.11 22.44 4.24
N ALA A 186 -13.83 23.16 3.37
CA ALA A 186 -13.64 24.59 3.13
C ALA A 186 -14.22 25.47 4.27
N ASN A 187 -15.05 24.91 5.14
CA ASN A 187 -15.70 25.65 6.23
C ASN A 187 -15.78 24.77 7.49
N LYS A 188 -15.25 25.26 8.62
CA LYS A 188 -15.11 24.54 9.90
C LYS A 188 -16.42 24.38 10.69
N ALA A 189 -17.49 25.07 10.28
CA ALA A 189 -18.76 25.10 11.01
C ALA A 189 -19.72 23.99 10.55
N PHE A 190 -19.51 22.75 11.00
CA PHE A 190 -20.52 21.72 11.30
C PHE A 190 -19.83 20.36 11.50
N ASP A 191 -20.44 19.49 12.31
CA ASP A 191 -20.04 18.09 12.52
C ASP A 191 -20.24 17.27 11.24
N LYS A 192 -19.31 17.45 10.29
CA LYS A 192 -19.36 16.90 8.92
C LYS A 192 -18.85 15.47 8.87
N PHE A 193 -18.15 15.03 9.91
CA PHE A 193 -17.49 13.74 9.97
C PHE A 193 -18.49 12.58 9.78
N GLU A 194 -19.57 12.55 10.56
CA GLU A 194 -20.57 11.46 10.49
C GLU A 194 -21.21 11.34 9.10
N ARG A 195 -21.43 12.47 8.41
CA ARG A 195 -22.06 12.48 7.08
C ARG A 195 -21.08 12.01 6.00
N VAL A 196 -19.83 12.43 6.10
CA VAL A 196 -18.75 11.94 5.22
C VAL A 196 -18.58 10.44 5.41
N GLU A 197 -18.50 10.00 6.65
CA GLU A 197 -18.39 8.61 7.01
C GLU A 197 -19.56 7.77 6.49
N ALA A 198 -20.79 8.23 6.71
CA ALA A 198 -21.97 7.52 6.24
C ALA A 198 -22.00 7.34 4.72
N ALA A 199 -21.63 8.36 3.93
CA ALA A 199 -21.70 8.22 2.47
C ALA A 199 -20.53 7.41 1.90
N VAL A 200 -19.34 7.50 2.50
CA VAL A 200 -18.21 6.63 2.15
C VAL A 200 -18.60 5.17 2.47
N ARG A 201 -19.00 4.87 3.71
CA ARG A 201 -19.43 3.52 4.11
C ARG A 201 -20.60 2.98 3.27
N LYS A 202 -21.44 3.84 2.69
CA LYS A 202 -22.54 3.43 1.78
C LYS A 202 -22.05 2.91 0.43
N GLN A 203 -20.93 3.40 -0.09
CA GLN A 203 -20.38 2.94 -1.38
C GLN A 203 -19.46 1.72 -1.24
N PHE A 204 -18.89 1.52 -0.05
CA PHE A 204 -17.97 0.42 0.22
C PHE A 204 -18.71 -0.76 0.87
N LEU A 205 -18.28 -1.99 0.56
CA LEU A 205 -18.85 -3.20 1.15
C LEU A 205 -18.51 -3.25 2.65
N LYS A 206 -19.35 -3.93 3.45
CA LYS A 206 -19.19 -4.07 4.92
C LYS A 206 -17.84 -4.65 5.38
N HIS A 207 -17.05 -5.19 4.46
CA HIS A 207 -15.78 -5.88 4.73
C HIS A 207 -14.55 -5.02 4.42
N VAL A 208 -14.72 -3.76 3.97
CA VAL A 208 -13.60 -2.83 3.80
C VAL A 208 -13.51 -1.99 5.04
N GLU A 209 -12.43 -2.14 5.80
CA GLU A 209 -12.11 -1.20 6.87
C GLU A 209 -11.69 0.14 6.25
N ILE A 210 -12.30 1.22 6.76
CA ILE A 210 -12.06 2.58 6.26
C ILE A 210 -11.81 3.48 7.46
N LEU A 211 -10.65 4.12 7.46
CA LEU A 211 -10.32 5.20 8.37
C LEU A 211 -10.58 6.53 7.65
N ILE A 212 -11.38 7.39 8.25
CA ILE A 212 -11.69 8.72 7.70
C ILE A 212 -11.08 9.75 8.61
N ILE A 213 -10.42 10.75 8.02
CA ILE A 213 -9.65 11.77 8.76
C ILE A 213 -10.04 13.15 8.26
N ASP A 214 -10.30 14.08 9.20
CA ASP A 214 -10.42 15.50 8.87
C ASP A 214 -9.03 16.15 8.86
N LEU A 215 -8.55 16.51 7.67
CA LEU A 215 -7.23 17.13 7.49
C LEU A 215 -7.17 18.60 7.96
N ASN A 216 -8.22 19.09 8.63
CA ASN A 216 -8.23 20.40 9.29
C ASN A 216 -8.05 20.33 10.81
N ASP A 217 -8.10 19.13 11.41
CA ASP A 217 -7.95 18.92 12.85
C ASP A 217 -6.54 18.39 13.14
N ASP A 218 -5.85 19.03 14.09
CA ASP A 218 -4.43 18.78 14.41
C ASP A 218 -4.28 17.84 15.64
N GLN A 219 -5.26 16.97 15.91
CA GLN A 219 -5.22 16.03 17.04
C GLN A 219 -4.20 14.88 16.79
N ASP A 220 -3.44 14.52 17.82
CA ASP A 220 -2.11 13.88 17.72
C ASP A 220 -2.06 12.46 17.08
N GLU A 221 -3.08 11.61 17.19
CA GLU A 221 -3.05 10.24 16.60
C GLU A 221 -3.50 10.21 15.13
N GLU A 222 -4.57 10.93 14.79
CA GLU A 222 -4.99 11.10 13.38
C GLU A 222 -3.97 11.91 12.58
N SER A 223 -3.12 12.68 13.27
CA SER A 223 -2.01 13.46 12.71
C SER A 223 -0.98 12.59 11.97
N GLU A 224 -0.66 11.38 12.46
CA GLU A 224 0.33 10.51 11.79
C GLU A 224 -0.21 9.97 10.47
N PHE A 225 -1.43 9.43 10.47
CA PHE A 225 -2.08 8.99 9.23
C PHE A 225 -2.34 10.16 8.28
N ALA A 226 -2.68 11.35 8.78
CA ALA A 226 -2.81 12.55 7.95
C ALA A 226 -1.48 12.93 7.26
N LYS A 227 -0.35 12.88 7.98
CA LYS A 227 0.99 13.13 7.42
C LYS A 227 1.36 12.07 6.38
N LEU A 228 1.15 10.79 6.68
CA LEU A 228 1.38 9.68 5.76
C LEU A 228 0.51 9.82 4.50
N LEU A 229 -0.77 10.16 4.67
CA LEU A 229 -1.71 10.33 3.58
C LEU A 229 -1.37 11.54 2.69
N MET A 230 -0.92 12.64 3.27
CA MET A 230 -0.47 13.82 2.51
C MET A 230 0.86 13.59 1.79
N THR A 231 1.72 12.69 2.27
CA THR A 231 3.05 12.43 1.71
C THR A 231 3.09 11.25 0.74
N GLN A 232 2.29 10.21 0.98
CA GLN A 232 2.30 8.93 0.24
C GLN A 232 0.95 8.62 -0.41
N GLY A 233 -0.14 9.22 0.08
CA GLY A 233 -1.46 9.07 -0.51
C GLY A 233 -1.61 9.81 -1.83
N VAL A 234 -2.72 9.52 -2.52
CA VAL A 234 -3.06 10.15 -3.80
C VAL A 234 -4.13 11.19 -3.58
N LYS A 235 -3.91 12.40 -4.09
CA LYS A 235 -4.96 13.41 -4.19
C LYS A 235 -5.94 13.00 -5.29
N ILE A 236 -7.18 12.72 -4.90
CA ILE A 236 -8.20 12.18 -5.81
C ILE A 236 -8.99 13.30 -6.50
N GLU A 237 -9.23 14.41 -5.79
CA GLU A 237 -9.93 15.60 -6.27
C GLU A 237 -9.42 16.88 -5.60
N ASP A 238 -9.47 17.98 -6.37
CA ASP A 238 -9.39 19.38 -5.94
C ASP A 238 -10.80 19.97 -5.76
#